data_AF-A0A1X7TDI6-F1
#
_entry.id   AF-A0A1X7TDI6-F1
#
_cell.length_a   1.000
_cell.length_b   1.000
_cell.length_c   1.000
_cell.angle_alpha   90.00
_cell.angle_beta   90.00
_cell.angle_gamma   90.00
#
_symmetry.space_group_name_H-M   'P 1'
#
loop_
_entity.id
_entity.type
_entity.pdbx_description
1 polymer ?
#
loop_
_entity_poly.entity_id
_entity_poly.type
_entity_poly.pdbx_seq_one_letter_code
_entity_poly.pdbx_strand_id
1 'polypeptide(L)'
;MSSRRIKLIGLLGLQIIWTMDSTNALKNARSDKKIMAATDQAFLDMLNSLIEVTTQELNKIDRVKYETLITIHLHQRDIFNDLVRQCTLAVTTF
;
A
#
# COMPACT_ATOMS: atom_id res chain seq x y z
N MET A 1 -22.15 -19.52 4.79
CA MET A 1 -22.10 -18.11 4.34
C MET A 1 -21.39 -17.14 5.31
N SER A 2 -20.67 -17.60 6.35
CA SER A 2 -20.04 -16.71 7.35
C SER A 2 -18.58 -16.31 7.05
N SER A 3 -17.86 -17.05 6.20
CA SER A 3 -16.42 -16.86 5.98
C SER A 3 -16.05 -15.70 5.01
N ARG A 4 -17.00 -15.16 4.22
CA ARG A 4 -16.73 -14.04 3.31
C ARG A 4 -16.56 -12.69 4.03
N ARG A 5 -17.23 -12.49 5.17
CA ARG A 5 -17.24 -11.20 5.88
C ARG A 5 -15.94 -10.92 6.63
N ILE A 6 -15.33 -11.95 7.23
CA ILE A 6 -14.07 -11.83 7.99
C ILE A 6 -12.90 -11.45 7.06
N LYS A 7 -12.90 -11.97 5.82
CA LYS A 7 -11.87 -11.68 4.81
C LYS A 7 -11.94 -10.24 4.29
N LEU A 8 -13.15 -9.69 4.13
CA LEU A 8 -13.36 -8.29 3.72
C LEU A 8 -12.91 -7.30 4.79
N ILE A 9 -13.08 -7.64 6.07
CA ILE A 9 -12.64 -6.80 7.19
C ILE A 9 -11.10 -6.74 7.24
N GLY A 10 -10.40 -7.85 7.01
CA GLY A 10 -8.94 -7.87 6.93
C GLY A 10 -8.40 -7.03 5.76
N LEU A 11 -9.05 -7.10 4.61
CA LEU A 11 -8.69 -6.29 3.44
C LEU A 11 -8.97 -4.80 3.67
N LEU A 12 -10.16 -4.45 4.16
CA LEU A 12 -10.49 -3.06 4.43
C LEU A 12 -9.57 -2.47 5.52
N GLY A 13 -9.20 -3.26 6.53
CA GLY A 13 -8.22 -2.88 7.53
C GLY A 13 -6.85 -2.55 6.92
N LEU A 14 -6.38 -3.39 5.99
CA LEU A 14 -5.15 -3.14 5.25
C LEU A 14 -5.21 -1.83 4.46
N GLN A 15 -6.35 -1.57 3.80
CA GLN A 15 -6.57 -0.39 2.99
C GLN A 15 -6.67 0.89 3.86
N ILE A 16 -7.27 0.79 5.05
CA ILE A 16 -7.35 1.89 6.04
C ILE A 16 -5.96 2.19 6.61
N ILE A 17 -5.20 1.16 6.99
CA ILE A 17 -3.81 1.32 7.48
C ILE A 17 -2.96 2.00 6.41
N TRP A 18 -3.03 1.51 5.18
CA TRP A 18 -2.31 2.09 4.04
C TRP A 18 -2.66 3.57 3.81
N THR A 19 -3.94 3.92 3.88
CA THR A 19 -4.41 5.31 3.72
C THR A 19 -3.96 6.20 4.88
N MET A 20 -3.98 5.67 6.11
CA MET A 20 -3.57 6.39 7.31
C MET A 20 -2.06 6.65 7.30
N ASP A 21 -1.25 5.63 6.98
CA ASP A 21 0.21 5.75 6.90
C ASP A 21 0.62 6.70 5.77
N SER A 22 -0.02 6.61 4.60
CA SER A 22 0.21 7.54 3.48
C SER A 22 -0.13 8.98 3.86
N THR A 23 -1.24 9.20 4.56
CA THR A 23 -1.66 10.54 5.02
C THR A 23 -0.68 11.09 6.05
N ASN A 24 -0.25 10.25 7.00
CA ASN A 24 0.72 10.64 8.02
C ASN A 24 2.09 10.93 7.40
N ALA A 25 2.49 10.14 6.40
CA ALA A 25 3.72 10.35 5.65
C ALA A 25 3.69 11.69 4.90
N LEU A 26 2.62 11.99 4.18
CA LEU A 26 2.46 13.26 3.45
C LEU A 26 2.43 14.48 4.39
N LYS A 27 1.78 14.37 5.56
CA LYS A 27 1.79 15.44 6.57
C LYS A 27 3.20 15.73 7.09
N ASN A 28 4.01 14.69 7.27
CA ASN A 28 5.36 14.82 7.82
C ASN A 28 6.45 14.94 6.75
N ALA A 29 6.14 14.74 5.46
CA ALA A 29 7.11 14.75 4.35
C ALA A 29 7.87 16.07 4.19
N ARG A 30 7.28 17.20 4.61
CA ARG A 30 7.98 18.50 4.64
C ARG A 30 9.06 18.56 5.72
N SER A 31 8.86 17.85 6.83
CA SER A 31 9.73 17.91 8.01
C SER A 31 10.72 16.74 8.05
N ASP A 32 10.32 15.56 7.55
CA ASP A 32 11.14 14.36 7.53
C ASP A 32 11.00 13.61 6.20
N LYS A 33 12.03 13.77 5.36
CA LYS A 33 12.12 13.07 4.07
C LYS A 33 12.35 11.55 4.24
N LYS A 34 12.78 11.08 5.42
CA LYS A 34 13.01 9.65 5.69
C LYS A 34 11.71 8.87 5.90
N ILE A 35 10.65 9.55 6.38
CA ILE A 35 9.32 8.94 6.52
C ILE A 35 8.82 8.41 5.17
N MET A 36 9.14 9.09 4.06
CA MET A 36 8.74 8.64 2.73
C MET A 36 9.40 7.32 2.33
N ALA A 37 10.71 7.18 2.61
CA ALA A 37 11.45 5.95 2.36
C ALA A 37 10.98 4.81 3.28
N ALA A 38 10.65 5.11 4.54
CA ALA A 38 10.10 4.12 5.48
C ALA A 38 8.72 3.61 5.03
N THR A 39 7.86 4.50 4.53
CA THR A 39 6.54 4.12 4.00
C THR A 39 6.65 3.30 2.71
N ASP A 40 7.58 3.65 1.80
CA ASP A 40 7.84 2.86 0.59
C ASP A 40 8.38 1.45 0.93
N GLN A 41 9.27 1.35 1.94
CA GLN A 41 9.76 0.06 2.42
C GLN A 41 8.63 -0.80 2.99
N ALA A 42 7.72 -0.22 3.79
CA ALA A 42 6.56 -0.95 4.30
C ALA A 42 5.65 -1.47 3.18
N PHE A 43 5.52 -0.73 2.07
CA PHE A 43 4.78 -1.19 0.89
C PHE A 43 5.48 -2.33 0.17
N LEU A 44 6.81 -2.26 0.04
CA LEU A 44 7.61 -3.35 -0.53
C LEU A 44 7.49 -4.63 0.30
N ASP A 45 7.56 -4.52 1.63
CA ASP A 45 7.45 -5.68 2.53
C ASP A 45 6.07 -6.34 2.41
N MET A 46 5.02 -5.54 2.29
CA MET A 46 3.65 -6.03 2.06
C MET A 46 3.49 -6.71 0.69
N LEU A 47 4.03 -6.10 -0.37
CA LEU A 47 4.07 -6.70 -1.70
C LEU A 47 4.83 -8.03 -1.71
N ASN A 48 5.99 -8.08 -1.05
CA ASN A 48 6.79 -9.31 -0.95
C ASN A 48 6.04 -10.41 -0.20
N SER A 49 5.33 -10.09 0.87
CA SER A 49 4.49 -11.05 1.58
C SER A 49 3.33 -11.56 0.71
N LEU A 50 2.68 -10.68 -0.07
CA LEU A 50 1.64 -11.08 -1.02
C LEU A 50 2.20 -11.97 -2.14
N ILE A 51 3.38 -11.65 -2.67
CA ILE A 51 4.08 -12.43 -3.69
C ILE A 51 4.41 -13.83 -3.14
N GLU A 52 4.98 -13.91 -1.94
CA GLU A 52 5.31 -15.17 -1.28
C GLU A 52 4.08 -16.08 -1.17
N VAL A 53 2.92 -15.52 -0.78
CA VAL A 53 1.67 -16.28 -0.74
C VAL A 53 1.21 -16.73 -2.12
N THR A 54 1.44 -15.93 -3.18
CA THR A 54 1.12 -16.35 -4.56
C THR A 54 2.01 -17.46 -5.12
N THR A 55 3.18 -17.69 -4.53
CA THR A 55 4.07 -18.81 -4.91
C THR A 55 3.62 -20.15 -4.32
N GLN A 56 2.71 -20.15 -3.34
CA GLN A 56 2.17 -21.37 -2.74
C GLN A 56 0.97 -21.91 -3.54
N GLU A 57 0.58 -23.17 -3.28
CA GLU A 57 -0.64 -23.73 -3.85
C GLU A 57 -1.88 -23.00 -3.33
N LEU A 58 -2.42 -22.12 -4.17
CA LEU A 58 -3.63 -21.37 -3.91
C LEU A 58 -4.81 -21.95 -4.68
N ASN A 59 -5.97 -21.99 -4.03
CA ASN A 59 -7.21 -22.23 -4.74
C ASN A 59 -7.53 -21.07 -5.71
N LYS A 60 -8.35 -21.36 -6.72
CA LYS A 60 -8.68 -20.42 -7.80
C LYS A 60 -9.22 -19.06 -7.32
N ILE A 61 -9.97 -19.05 -6.21
CA ILE A 61 -10.56 -17.83 -5.65
C ILE A 61 -9.51 -17.00 -4.91
N ASP A 62 -8.64 -17.64 -4.13
CA ASP A 62 -7.58 -16.95 -3.41
C ASP A 62 -6.54 -16.38 -4.37
N ARG A 63 -6.26 -17.06 -5.50
CA ARG A 63 -5.39 -16.51 -6.57
C ARG A 63 -5.93 -15.20 -7.12
N VAL A 64 -7.19 -15.18 -7.58
CA VAL A 64 -7.83 -13.95 -8.10
C VAL A 64 -7.88 -12.85 -7.04
N LYS A 65 -8.09 -13.22 -5.77
CA LYS A 65 -8.04 -12.29 -4.65
C LYS A 65 -6.67 -11.64 -4.54
N TYR A 66 -5.59 -12.41 -4.46
CA TYR A 66 -4.23 -11.86 -4.35
C TYR A 66 -3.81 -11.05 -5.58
N GLU A 67 -4.18 -11.47 -6.79
CA GLU A 67 -3.95 -10.68 -8.02
C GLU A 67 -4.65 -9.31 -7.98
N THR A 68 -5.90 -9.28 -7.49
CA THR A 68 -6.66 -8.04 -7.31
C THR A 68 -5.98 -7.14 -6.26
N LEU A 69 -5.53 -7.71 -5.15
CA LEU A 69 -4.82 -6.99 -4.09
C LEU A 69 -3.52 -6.38 -4.60
N ILE A 70 -2.70 -7.16 -5.30
CA ILE A 70 -1.43 -6.70 -5.87
C ILE A 70 -1.69 -5.53 -6.83
N THR A 71 -2.69 -5.64 -7.70
CA THR A 71 -3.05 -4.58 -8.66
C THR A 71 -3.47 -3.29 -7.96
N ILE A 72 -4.31 -3.38 -6.92
CA ILE A 72 -4.72 -2.22 -6.12
C ILE A 72 -3.51 -1.59 -5.41
N HIS A 73 -2.66 -2.40 -4.79
CA HIS A 73 -1.47 -1.93 -4.08
C HIS A 73 -0.46 -1.24 -5.01
N LEU A 74 -0.26 -1.74 -6.23
CA LEU A 74 0.58 -1.07 -7.22
C LEU A 74 0.04 0.31 -7.58
N HIS A 75 -1.28 0.41 -7.83
CA HIS A 75 -1.90 1.69 -8.18
C HIS A 75 -1.84 2.70 -7.02
N GLN A 76 -2.06 2.23 -5.80
CA GLN A 76 -1.91 2.99 -4.58
C GLN A 76 -0.47 3.53 -4.41
N ARG A 77 0.54 2.69 -4.63
CA ARG A 77 1.96 3.11 -4.59
C ARG A 77 2.27 4.17 -5.64
N ASP A 78 1.76 4.03 -6.86
CA ASP A 78 1.96 5.02 -7.91
C ASP A 78 1.35 6.38 -7.53
N ILE A 79 0.12 6.39 -6.98
CA ILE A 79 -0.50 7.62 -6.45
C ILE A 79 0.33 8.23 -5.33
N PHE A 80 0.85 7.41 -4.40
CA PHE A 80 1.68 7.89 -3.31
C PHE A 80 2.96 8.55 -3.84
N ASN A 81 3.65 7.90 -4.79
CA ASN A 81 4.86 8.42 -5.44
C ASN A 81 4.60 9.73 -6.20
N ASP A 82 3.46 9.85 -6.87
CA ASP A 82 3.06 11.11 -7.52
C ASP A 82 2.83 12.23 -6.49
N LEU A 83 2.18 11.93 -5.36
CA LEU A 83 1.99 12.89 -4.28
C LEU A 83 3.33 13.30 -3.65
N VAL A 84 4.27 12.37 -3.47
CA VAL A 84 5.65 12.65 -3.01
C VAL A 84 6.34 13.65 -3.93
N ARG A 85 6.27 13.41 -5.23
CA ARG A 85 6.91 14.22 -6.26
C ARG A 85 6.32 15.63 -6.30
N GLN A 86 4.99 15.76 -6.16
CA GLN A 86 4.34 17.06 -6.07
C GLN A 86 4.74 17.82 -4.80
N CYS A 87 4.83 17.15 -3.65
CA CYS A 87 5.28 17.77 -2.40
C CYS A 87 6.74 18.26 -2.45
N THR A 88 7.65 17.51 -3.07
CA THR A 88 9.06 17.90 -3.20
C THR A 88 9.30 19.01 -4.22
N LEU A 89 8.55 19.03 -5.33
CA LEU A 89 8.60 20.13 -6.31
C LEU A 89 8.13 21.45 -5.70
N ALA A 90 7.05 21.44 -4.91
CA ALA A 90 6.53 22.65 -4.25
C ALA A 90 7.55 23.30 -3.29
N VAL A 91 8.49 22.53 -2.71
CA VAL A 91 9.54 23.04 -1.81
C VAL A 91 10.70 23.67 -2.59
N THR A 92 10.93 23.28 -3.84
CA THR A 92 12.10 23.73 -4.62
C THR A 92 11.80 25.01 -5.42
N THR A 93 10.57 25.53 -5.36
CA THR A 93 10.13 26.69 -6.16
C THR A 93 10.03 28.01 -5.38
N PHE A 94 10.76 28.15 -4.26
CA PHE A 94 10.88 29.40 -3.50
C PHE A 94 12.33 29.88 -3.45
#